data_AF-A0A8S4GDS5-F1
#
_entry.id   AF-A0A8S4GDS5-F1
#
_cell.length_a   1.000
_cell.length_b   1.000
_cell.length_c   1.000
_cell.angle_alpha   90.00
_cell.angle_beta   90.00
_cell.angle_gamma   90.00
#
_symmetry.space_group_name_H-M   'P 1'
#
loop_
_entity.id
_entity.type
_entity.pdbx_description
1 polymer ?
#
loop_
_entity_poly.entity_id
_entity_poly.type
_entity_poly.pdbx_seq_one_letter_code
_entity_poly.pdbx_strand_id
1 'polypeptide(L)'
;MDRFQADIVAINETWLGQGQGACAPSVPGYRLRHAPRPAHMGRSRGGGVGFYIKNNINICMEMSNSSSKWTQHWDAGSQTPYLRDGSRVISYDNARSIAIKVKMAMDYELGGLMVWSIDTDDFLGRCQPELDPYVDFTERFQRIHKDPVMTVVLERLNLPDGTRREYLNRRSAYVLDNGVLNLRLPERQKTNYALMRTINEATSLAIEEKMILDEMHKVEKENEIDVTERAKPGAGVVTSASALTVVMSCVVLARNW
;
A
#
# COMPACT_ATOMS: atom_id res chain seq x y z
N MET A 1 -18.65 -18.20 16.57
CA MET A 1 -17.98 -17.97 15.29
C MET A 1 -18.39 -19.09 14.36
N ASP A 2 -19.33 -18.81 13.46
CA ASP A 2 -19.82 -19.80 12.50
C ASP A 2 -18.66 -20.27 11.61
N ARG A 3 -18.56 -21.60 11.46
CA ARG A 3 -17.46 -22.28 10.77
C ARG A 3 -17.67 -22.12 9.26
N PHE A 4 -17.01 -21.14 8.64
CA PHE A 4 -17.03 -20.97 7.19
C PHE A 4 -16.23 -22.07 6.49
N GLN A 5 -16.72 -22.54 5.33
CA GLN A 5 -16.02 -23.53 4.50
C GLN A 5 -15.19 -22.75 3.45
N ALA A 6 -13.92 -22.52 3.75
CA ALA A 6 -13.01 -21.79 2.85
C ALA A 6 -12.56 -22.69 1.68
N ASP A 7 -12.79 -22.24 0.45
CA ASP A 7 -12.43 -22.91 -0.82
C ASP A 7 -10.98 -22.66 -1.28
N ILE A 8 -10.28 -21.70 -0.66
CA ILE A 8 -8.82 -21.51 -0.74
C ILE A 8 -8.32 -21.10 0.64
N VAL A 9 -7.28 -21.76 1.15
CA VAL A 9 -6.57 -21.38 2.38
C VAL A 9 -5.10 -21.17 2.05
N ALA A 10 -4.63 -19.93 2.21
CA ALA A 10 -3.22 -19.57 2.12
C ALA A 10 -2.59 -19.70 3.52
N ILE A 11 -1.53 -20.49 3.65
CA ILE A 11 -0.72 -20.58 4.86
C ILE A 11 0.61 -19.91 4.55
N ASN A 12 0.82 -18.71 5.11
CA ASN A 12 1.99 -17.90 4.83
C ASN A 12 3.32 -18.52 5.29
N GLU A 13 3.29 -19.58 6.10
CA GLU A 13 4.49 -20.27 6.54
C GLU A 13 4.26 -21.78 6.71
N THR A 14 4.74 -22.57 5.75
CA THR A 14 4.90 -24.02 5.88
C THR A 14 6.37 -24.38 5.78
N TRP A 15 6.92 -24.97 6.84
CA TRP A 15 8.30 -25.45 6.91
C TRP A 15 8.37 -26.90 6.43
N LEU A 16 8.09 -27.14 5.14
CA LEU A 16 8.11 -28.48 4.57
C LEU A 16 9.39 -28.69 3.74
N GLY A 17 10.22 -29.64 4.17
CA GLY A 17 11.35 -30.11 3.38
C GLY A 17 10.90 -30.90 2.14
N GLN A 18 11.83 -31.15 1.22
CA GLN A 18 11.58 -32.05 0.09
C GLN A 18 11.13 -33.43 0.59
N GLY A 19 10.01 -33.94 0.08
CA GLY A 19 9.42 -35.22 0.51
C GLY A 19 8.52 -35.15 1.75
N GLN A 20 8.44 -34.00 2.45
CA GLN A 20 7.62 -33.84 3.66
C GLN A 20 6.18 -33.40 3.39
N GLY A 21 5.67 -33.58 2.16
CA GLY A 21 4.31 -33.16 1.80
C GLY A 21 3.21 -33.81 2.66
N ALA A 22 3.47 -35.00 3.22
CA ALA A 22 2.56 -35.69 4.13
C ALA A 22 2.45 -35.04 5.53
N CYS A 23 3.38 -34.16 5.90
CA CYS A 23 3.32 -33.41 7.17
C CYS A 23 2.39 -32.19 7.08
N ALA A 24 1.95 -31.83 5.88
CA ALA A 24 0.93 -30.80 5.73
C ALA A 24 -0.44 -31.35 6.15
N PRO A 25 -1.32 -30.53 6.75
CA PRO A 25 -2.72 -30.90 6.95
C PRO A 25 -3.34 -31.49 5.68
N SER A 26 -4.14 -32.55 5.78
CA SER A 26 -4.91 -33.05 4.64
C SER A 26 -6.29 -32.41 4.68
N VAL A 27 -6.65 -31.65 3.64
CA VAL A 27 -7.96 -31.00 3.52
C VAL A 27 -8.75 -31.73 2.43
N PRO A 28 -9.89 -32.39 2.75
CA PRO A 28 -10.68 -33.14 1.76
C PRO A 28 -11.11 -32.26 0.57
N GLY A 29 -10.75 -32.67 -0.65
CA GLY A 29 -11.06 -31.94 -1.88
C GLY A 29 -10.00 -30.91 -2.32
N TYR A 30 -8.91 -30.76 -1.57
CA TYR A 30 -7.84 -29.81 -1.85
C TYR A 30 -6.53 -30.53 -2.09
N ARG A 31 -5.67 -29.93 -2.91
CA ARG A 31 -4.30 -30.36 -3.12
C ARG A 31 -3.36 -29.32 -2.54
N LEU A 32 -2.49 -29.72 -1.62
CA LEU A 32 -1.38 -28.88 -1.20
C LEU A 32 -0.46 -28.66 -2.40
N ARG A 33 -0.29 -27.40 -2.79
CA ARG A 33 0.76 -26.98 -3.70
C ARG A 33 1.82 -26.26 -2.87
N HIS A 34 2.99 -26.87 -2.83
CA HIS A 34 4.16 -26.38 -2.11
C HIS A 34 5.39 -26.68 -2.97
N ALA A 35 6.27 -25.71 -3.15
CA ALA A 35 7.58 -25.98 -3.71
C ALA A 35 8.61 -25.96 -2.56
N PRO A 36 9.29 -27.08 -2.30
CA PRO A 36 10.31 -27.14 -1.25
C PRO A 36 11.47 -26.21 -1.57
N ARG A 37 12.00 -25.55 -0.54
CA ARG A 37 13.26 -24.79 -0.66
C ARG A 37 14.36 -25.73 -1.21
N PRO A 38 15.07 -25.32 -2.28
CA PRO A 38 16.22 -26.09 -2.77
C PRO A 38 17.28 -26.26 -1.68
N ALA A 39 17.77 -27.49 -1.50
CA ALA A 39 18.69 -27.84 -0.42
C ALA A 39 20.03 -27.06 -0.43
N HIS A 40 20.40 -26.48 -1.57
CA HIS A 40 21.63 -25.71 -1.74
C HIS A 40 21.55 -24.26 -1.22
N MET A 41 20.36 -23.76 -0.85
CA MET A 41 20.14 -22.37 -0.45
C MET A 41 20.45 -22.06 1.04
N GLY A 42 21.11 -22.96 1.77
CA GLY A 42 21.75 -22.66 3.06
C GLY A 42 20.83 -22.54 4.30
N ARG A 43 21.45 -22.67 5.49
CA ARG A 43 20.85 -22.85 6.83
C ARG A 43 20.18 -21.60 7.44
N SER A 44 19.69 -20.67 6.64
CA SER A 44 18.97 -19.50 7.18
C SER A 44 17.48 -19.82 7.39
N ARG A 45 16.89 -19.27 8.47
CA ARG A 45 15.45 -19.30 8.70
C ARG A 45 14.75 -18.61 7.52
N GLY A 46 14.02 -19.37 6.72
CA GLY A 46 13.09 -18.79 5.76
C GLY A 46 11.86 -19.67 5.64
N GLY A 47 10.68 -19.07 5.59
CA GLY A 47 9.43 -19.78 5.31
C GLY A 47 9.29 -20.16 3.83
N GLY A 48 8.48 -21.17 3.54
CA GLY A 48 7.86 -21.39 2.24
C GLY A 48 6.35 -21.17 2.38
N VAL A 49 5.68 -20.65 1.36
CA VAL A 49 4.22 -20.45 1.40
C VAL A 49 3.54 -21.73 0.91
N GLY A 50 2.56 -22.22 1.68
CA GLY A 50 1.78 -23.40 1.34
C GLY A 50 0.33 -23.01 1.03
N PHE A 51 -0.20 -23.48 -0.10
CA PHE A 51 -1.60 -23.22 -0.48
C PHE A 51 -2.38 -24.52 -0.59
N TYR A 52 -3.60 -24.51 -0.05
CA TYR A 52 -4.62 -25.50 -0.39
C TYR A 52 -5.43 -24.97 -1.55
N ILE A 53 -5.22 -25.55 -2.73
CA ILE A 53 -6.00 -25.24 -3.92
C ILE A 53 -6.99 -26.39 -4.15
N LYS A 54 -8.27 -26.06 -4.21
CA LYS A 54 -9.26 -26.93 -4.85
C LYS A 54 -8.97 -26.92 -6.34
N ASN A 55 -8.74 -28.11 -6.93
CA ASN A 55 -8.34 -28.21 -8.34
C ASN A 55 -9.23 -27.35 -9.25
N ASN A 56 -8.61 -26.64 -10.20
CA ASN A 56 -9.27 -25.82 -11.23
C ASN A 56 -9.97 -24.53 -10.77
N ILE A 57 -9.73 -24.00 -9.56
CA ILE A 57 -10.20 -22.64 -9.26
C ILE A 57 -9.30 -21.62 -9.97
N ASN A 58 -9.85 -20.98 -11.00
CA ASN A 58 -9.33 -19.73 -11.54
C ASN A 58 -10.37 -18.64 -11.24
N ILE A 59 -10.01 -17.70 -10.39
CA ILE A 59 -10.95 -16.73 -9.82
C ILE A 59 -11.61 -15.88 -10.89
N CYS A 60 -10.86 -15.42 -11.88
CA CYS A 60 -11.45 -14.61 -12.93
C CYS A 60 -12.34 -15.42 -13.88
N MET A 61 -12.03 -16.70 -14.09
CA MET A 61 -12.94 -17.61 -14.81
C MET A 61 -14.23 -17.88 -14.02
N GLU A 62 -14.15 -18.02 -12.70
CA GLU A 62 -15.32 -18.15 -11.82
C GLU A 62 -16.19 -16.87 -11.80
N MET A 63 -15.56 -15.70 -11.90
CA MET A 63 -16.25 -14.39 -11.95
C MET A 63 -16.88 -14.10 -13.32
N SER A 64 -16.26 -14.54 -14.40
CA SER A 64 -16.76 -14.33 -15.78
C SER A 64 -17.86 -15.32 -16.18
N ASN A 65 -18.02 -16.41 -15.43
CA ASN A 65 -19.06 -17.39 -15.67
C ASN A 65 -20.43 -16.84 -15.27
N SER A 66 -21.30 -16.57 -16.24
CA SER A 66 -22.65 -16.04 -16.00
C SER A 66 -23.58 -16.98 -15.21
N SER A 67 -23.24 -18.27 -15.14
CA SER A 67 -23.99 -19.26 -14.33
C SER A 67 -23.46 -19.38 -12.90
N SER A 68 -22.39 -18.64 -12.58
CA SER A 68 -21.79 -18.58 -11.26
C SER A 68 -22.71 -17.89 -10.26
N LYS A 69 -22.74 -18.39 -9.02
CA LYS A 69 -23.40 -17.76 -7.88
C LYS A 69 -22.42 -16.96 -7.02
N TRP A 70 -21.16 -16.86 -7.43
CA TRP A 70 -20.14 -16.10 -6.71
C TRP A 70 -20.48 -14.61 -6.73
N THR A 71 -20.52 -14.03 -5.54
CA THR A 71 -20.60 -12.58 -5.34
C THR A 71 -19.26 -12.07 -4.84
N GLN A 72 -18.72 -11.03 -5.47
CA GLN A 72 -17.48 -10.40 -5.03
C GLN A 72 -17.76 -9.39 -3.92
N HIS A 73 -16.91 -9.42 -2.90
CA HIS A 73 -16.93 -8.52 -1.75
C HIS A 73 -15.52 -7.98 -1.51
N TRP A 74 -15.43 -6.88 -0.76
CA TRP A 74 -14.17 -6.31 -0.27
C TRP A 74 -14.16 -6.38 1.25
N ASP A 75 -13.11 -6.95 1.84
CA ASP A 75 -12.89 -6.85 3.28
C ASP A 75 -12.03 -5.62 3.60
N ALA A 76 -12.62 -4.65 4.30
CA ALA A 76 -11.93 -3.41 4.65
C ALA A 76 -10.86 -3.62 5.74
N GLY A 77 -10.93 -4.70 6.53
CA GLY A 77 -9.95 -5.00 7.57
C GLY A 77 -8.62 -5.50 6.99
N SER A 78 -8.68 -6.51 6.12
CA SER A 78 -7.51 -7.07 5.45
C SER A 78 -7.16 -6.35 4.15
N GLN A 79 -8.02 -5.46 3.64
CA GLN A 79 -7.86 -4.77 2.36
C GLN A 79 -7.68 -5.76 1.21
N THR A 80 -8.48 -6.83 1.21
CA THR A 80 -8.45 -7.89 0.18
C THR A 80 -9.85 -8.22 -0.31
N PRO A 81 -10.00 -8.61 -1.59
CA PRO A 81 -11.26 -9.12 -2.09
C PRO A 81 -11.53 -10.56 -1.62
N TYR A 82 -12.80 -10.93 -1.61
CA TYR A 82 -13.22 -12.32 -1.50
C TYR A 82 -14.48 -12.59 -2.31
N LEU A 83 -14.62 -13.82 -2.81
CA LEU A 83 -15.85 -14.31 -3.40
C LEU A 83 -16.65 -15.08 -2.35
N ARG A 84 -17.97 -14.93 -2.37
CA ARG A 84 -18.90 -15.68 -1.52
C ARG A 84 -20.05 -16.27 -2.32
N ASP A 85 -20.33 -17.55 -2.08
CA ASP A 85 -21.53 -18.25 -2.53
C ASP A 85 -22.07 -19.14 -1.41
N GLY A 86 -23.13 -18.68 -0.74
CA GLY A 86 -23.68 -19.34 0.45
C GLY A 86 -22.66 -19.43 1.59
N SER A 87 -22.28 -20.67 1.94
CA SER A 87 -21.28 -20.99 2.96
C SER A 87 -19.85 -21.08 2.43
N ARG A 88 -19.67 -20.95 1.11
CA ARG A 88 -18.36 -21.04 0.44
C ARG A 88 -17.73 -19.67 0.31
N VAL A 89 -16.43 -19.59 0.61
CA VAL A 89 -15.65 -18.34 0.53
C VAL A 89 -14.31 -18.60 -0.15
N ILE A 90 -13.93 -17.74 -1.10
CA ILE A 90 -12.60 -17.70 -1.71
C ILE A 90 -11.99 -16.34 -1.42
N SER A 91 -10.94 -16.28 -0.60
CA SER A 91 -10.14 -15.06 -0.42
C SER A 91 -9.00 -15.04 -1.44
N TYR A 92 -8.67 -13.87 -1.97
CA TYR A 92 -7.63 -13.75 -2.99
C TYR A 92 -7.02 -12.35 -3.04
N ASP A 93 -6.06 -12.17 -3.94
CA ASP A 93 -5.48 -10.88 -4.28
C ASP A 93 -5.91 -10.43 -5.68
N ASN A 94 -6.32 -9.18 -5.79
CA ASN A 94 -6.57 -8.49 -7.05
C ASN A 94 -5.53 -7.37 -7.25
N ALA A 95 -5.62 -6.63 -8.35
CA ALA A 95 -4.70 -5.53 -8.61
C ALA A 95 -4.82 -4.44 -7.53
N ARG A 96 -6.02 -4.13 -7.03
CA ARG A 96 -6.16 -3.17 -5.92
C ARG A 96 -5.44 -3.61 -4.64
N SER A 97 -5.68 -4.83 -4.14
CA SER A 97 -5.07 -5.31 -2.89
C SER A 97 -3.55 -5.44 -3.01
N ILE A 98 -3.04 -5.82 -4.19
CA ILE A 98 -1.60 -5.81 -4.46
C ILE A 98 -1.03 -4.40 -4.44
N ALA A 99 -1.70 -3.41 -5.05
CA ALA A 99 -1.24 -2.02 -5.01
C ALA A 99 -1.19 -1.48 -3.56
N ILE A 100 -2.17 -1.82 -2.73
CA ILE A 100 -2.18 -1.50 -1.29
C ILE A 100 -1.00 -2.15 -0.56
N LYS A 101 -0.70 -3.42 -0.84
CA LYS A 101 0.44 -4.13 -0.22
C LYS A 101 1.79 -3.53 -0.61
N VAL A 102 1.94 -3.10 -1.86
CA VAL A 102 3.15 -2.39 -2.32
C VAL A 102 3.29 -1.06 -1.58
N LYS A 103 2.21 -0.30 -1.49
CA LYS A 103 2.15 0.97 -0.75
C LYS A 103 2.52 0.77 0.72
N MET A 104 1.93 -0.25 1.37
CA MET A 104 2.27 -0.66 2.72
C MET A 104 3.76 -1.01 2.86
N ALA A 105 4.32 -1.80 1.94
CA ALA A 105 5.74 -2.15 1.99
C ALA A 105 6.65 -0.92 1.95
N MET A 106 6.28 0.10 1.17
CA MET A 106 7.01 1.37 1.10
C MET A 106 6.84 2.22 2.37
N ASP A 107 5.63 2.28 2.93
CA ASP A 107 5.35 3.02 4.18
C ASP A 107 6.12 2.43 5.37
N TYR A 108 6.25 1.10 5.43
CA TYR A 108 7.00 0.40 6.48
C TYR A 108 8.49 0.23 6.17
N GLU A 109 8.98 0.80 5.07
CA GLU A 109 10.40 0.74 4.65
C GLU A 109 10.94 -0.69 4.53
N LEU A 110 10.10 -1.59 4.00
CA LEU A 110 10.48 -2.98 3.77
C LEU A 110 11.43 -3.10 2.58
N GLY A 111 12.35 -4.07 2.65
CA GLY A 111 13.40 -4.25 1.64
C GLY A 111 12.93 -4.79 0.28
N GLY A 112 11.65 -5.13 0.12
CA GLY A 112 11.09 -5.57 -1.16
C GLY A 112 9.83 -6.43 -1.03
N LEU A 113 9.35 -6.89 -2.18
CA LEU A 113 8.18 -7.77 -2.31
C LEU A 113 8.62 -9.13 -2.87
N MET A 114 7.98 -10.20 -2.40
CA MET A 114 8.13 -11.55 -2.94
C MET A 114 6.79 -12.02 -3.46
N VAL A 115 6.78 -12.63 -4.66
CA VAL A 115 5.57 -13.14 -5.30
C VAL A 115 5.63 -14.65 -5.37
N TRP A 116 4.56 -15.28 -4.89
CA TRP A 116 4.33 -16.71 -5.07
C TRP A 116 2.97 -16.93 -5.75
N SER A 117 2.90 -17.40 -6.99
CA SER A 117 4.00 -17.54 -7.95
C SER A 117 3.61 -16.98 -9.31
N ILE A 118 4.60 -16.59 -10.10
CA ILE A 118 4.38 -15.90 -11.39
C ILE A 118 3.52 -16.69 -12.37
N ASP A 119 3.55 -18.03 -12.31
CA ASP A 119 2.77 -18.93 -13.16
C ASP A 119 1.27 -18.98 -12.81
N THR A 120 0.88 -18.39 -11.68
CA THR A 120 -0.52 -18.30 -11.24
C THR A 120 -1.17 -16.94 -11.52
N ASP A 121 -0.39 -15.96 -11.99
CA ASP A 121 -0.92 -14.70 -12.53
C ASP A 121 -1.65 -14.97 -13.85
N ASP A 122 -2.45 -14.01 -14.31
CA ASP A 122 -3.10 -14.08 -15.62
C ASP A 122 -2.12 -13.78 -16.75
N PHE A 123 -1.12 -14.65 -16.92
CA PHE A 123 -0.06 -14.50 -17.92
C PHE A 123 -0.58 -14.54 -19.37
N LEU A 124 -1.82 -15.01 -19.58
CA LEU A 124 -2.49 -15.03 -20.88
C LEU A 124 -3.41 -13.83 -21.11
N GLY A 125 -3.69 -13.02 -20.08
CA GLY A 125 -4.55 -11.84 -20.19
C GLY A 125 -6.01 -12.19 -20.51
N ARG A 126 -6.52 -13.30 -19.95
CA ARG A 126 -7.90 -13.80 -20.16
C ARG A 126 -8.92 -13.16 -19.21
N CYS A 127 -8.48 -12.64 -18.09
CA CYS A 127 -9.32 -11.99 -17.11
C CYS A 127 -9.76 -10.61 -17.60
N GLN A 128 -10.93 -10.16 -17.15
CA GLN A 128 -11.32 -8.76 -17.37
C GLN A 128 -10.39 -7.83 -16.59
N PRO A 129 -10.00 -6.68 -17.15
CA PRO A 129 -9.24 -5.68 -16.43
C PRO A 129 -10.00 -5.22 -15.18
N GLU A 130 -9.30 -5.14 -14.06
CA GLU A 130 -9.87 -4.57 -12.85
C GLU A 130 -10.03 -3.06 -12.97
N LEU A 131 -11.14 -2.55 -12.43
CA LEU A 131 -11.41 -1.13 -12.34
C LEU A 131 -10.68 -0.54 -11.12
N ASP A 132 -10.06 0.62 -11.33
CA ASP A 132 -9.44 1.45 -10.30
C ASP A 132 -8.43 0.74 -9.36
N PRO A 133 -7.42 0.03 -9.89
CA PRO A 133 -6.43 -0.67 -9.06
C PRO A 133 -5.57 0.26 -8.18
N TYR A 134 -5.58 1.58 -8.44
CA TYR A 134 -4.79 2.58 -7.73
C TYR A 134 -5.64 3.61 -6.96
N VAL A 135 -6.89 3.26 -6.63
CA VAL A 135 -7.78 4.15 -5.88
C VAL A 135 -7.14 4.63 -4.56
N ASP A 136 -6.43 3.76 -3.84
CA ASP A 136 -5.76 4.11 -2.57
C ASP A 136 -4.55 5.05 -2.76
N PHE A 137 -3.97 5.13 -3.96
CA PHE A 137 -3.02 6.19 -4.33
C PHE A 137 -3.74 7.51 -4.56
N THR A 138 -4.86 7.48 -5.28
CA THR A 138 -5.67 8.67 -5.55
C THR A 138 -6.20 9.29 -4.25
N GLU A 139 -6.68 8.47 -3.32
CA GLU A 139 -7.19 8.94 -2.02
C GLU A 139 -6.09 9.57 -1.16
N ARG A 140 -4.87 9.01 -1.14
CA ARG A 140 -3.74 9.65 -0.44
C ARG A 140 -3.30 10.93 -1.16
N PHE A 141 -3.22 10.92 -2.48
CA PHE A 141 -2.93 12.10 -3.29
C PHE A 141 -3.89 13.26 -2.97
N GLN A 142 -5.20 12.99 -2.91
CA GLN A 142 -6.20 14.00 -2.56
C GLN A 142 -6.02 14.58 -1.15
N ARG A 143 -5.47 13.81 -0.21
CA ARG A 143 -5.14 14.31 1.13
C ARG A 143 -3.91 15.20 1.10
N ILE A 144 -2.79 14.72 0.54
CA ILE A 144 -1.53 15.48 0.48
C ILE A 144 -1.68 16.76 -0.36
N HIS A 145 -2.45 16.72 -1.45
CA HIS A 145 -2.67 17.88 -2.32
C HIS A 145 -3.42 19.01 -1.59
N LYS A 146 -4.26 18.68 -0.62
CA LYS A 146 -5.03 19.66 0.17
C LYS A 146 -4.26 20.16 1.40
N ASP A 147 -3.12 19.57 1.70
CA ASP A 147 -2.34 19.92 2.87
C ASP A 147 -1.64 21.28 2.65
N PRO A 148 -1.75 22.24 3.59
CA PRO A 148 -1.07 23.53 3.45
C PRO A 148 0.45 23.43 3.39
N VAL A 149 1.05 22.37 3.95
CA VAL A 149 2.50 22.12 3.87
C VAL A 149 2.95 21.88 2.43
N MET A 150 2.04 21.39 1.56
CA MET A 150 2.35 21.07 0.18
C MET A 150 2.89 22.28 -0.60
N THR A 151 2.42 23.51 -0.33
CA THR A 151 2.92 24.70 -1.03
C THR A 151 4.42 24.89 -0.83
N VAL A 152 4.92 24.68 0.38
CA VAL A 152 6.35 24.78 0.70
C VAL A 152 7.13 23.61 0.08
N VAL A 153 6.55 22.41 0.11
CA VAL A 153 7.17 21.21 -0.46
C VAL A 153 7.37 21.33 -1.97
N LEU A 154 6.40 21.90 -2.70
CA LEU A 154 6.51 22.12 -4.14
C LEU A 154 7.60 23.11 -4.53
N GLU A 155 7.98 24.03 -3.64
CA GLU A 155 9.13 24.92 -3.86
C GLU A 155 10.48 24.20 -3.66
N ARG A 156 10.51 23.14 -2.85
CA ARG A 156 11.72 22.37 -2.54
C ARG A 156 11.96 21.21 -3.50
N LEU A 157 10.89 20.60 -3.99
CA LEU A 157 10.98 19.45 -4.89
C LEU A 157 11.18 19.88 -6.34
N ASN A 158 12.18 19.27 -7.01
CA ASN A 158 12.38 19.42 -8.45
C ASN A 158 11.54 18.39 -9.23
N LEU A 159 10.22 18.54 -9.18
CA LEU A 159 9.29 17.65 -9.88
C LEU A 159 9.26 17.95 -11.40
N PRO A 160 9.01 16.93 -12.25
CA PRO A 160 8.85 17.12 -13.67
C PRO A 160 7.70 18.09 -14.03
N ASP A 161 7.94 19.00 -14.97
CA ASP A 161 6.91 19.89 -15.53
C ASP A 161 6.08 19.11 -16.55
N GLY A 162 4.87 18.73 -16.15
CA GLY A 162 4.00 17.87 -16.93
C GLY A 162 3.45 18.53 -18.20
N THR A 163 3.55 19.86 -18.33
CA THR A 163 3.13 20.61 -19.53
C THR A 163 4.16 20.54 -20.65
N ARG A 164 5.42 20.21 -20.35
CA ARG A 164 6.47 20.17 -21.37
C ARG A 164 6.47 18.86 -22.12
N ARG A 165 6.65 18.99 -23.43
CA ARG A 165 6.69 17.87 -24.37
C ARG A 165 7.77 16.83 -24.05
N GLU A 166 8.87 17.25 -23.44
CA GLU A 166 9.96 16.37 -23.00
C GLU A 166 9.55 15.39 -21.90
N TYR A 167 8.58 15.76 -21.06
CA TYR A 167 8.07 14.96 -19.95
C TYR A 167 6.78 14.20 -20.29
N LEU A 168 6.15 14.46 -21.44
CA LEU A 168 4.97 13.70 -21.89
C LEU A 168 5.26 12.20 -22.09
N ASN A 169 6.50 11.86 -22.46
CA ASN A 169 6.92 10.47 -22.64
C ASN A 169 7.58 9.86 -21.39
N ARG A 170 7.85 10.66 -20.35
CA ARG A 170 8.40 10.16 -19.09
C ARG A 170 7.26 9.61 -18.23
N ARG A 171 7.48 8.43 -17.66
CA ARG A 171 6.49 7.71 -16.84
C ARG A 171 6.46 8.19 -15.39
N SER A 172 6.75 9.47 -15.15
CA SER A 172 6.65 10.04 -13.82
C SER A 172 5.18 10.14 -13.44
N ALA A 173 4.86 9.63 -12.26
CA ALA A 173 3.51 9.61 -11.74
C ALA A 173 3.12 10.97 -11.16
N TYR A 174 4.03 11.62 -10.44
CA TYR A 174 3.80 12.92 -9.85
C TYR A 174 4.50 14.00 -10.68
N VAL A 175 3.72 14.94 -11.19
CA VAL A 175 4.18 16.03 -12.05
C VAL A 175 3.60 17.36 -11.58
N LEU A 176 4.22 18.46 -11.99
CA LEU A 176 3.66 19.79 -11.84
C LEU A 176 3.05 20.23 -13.16
N ASP A 177 1.75 20.47 -13.22
CA ASP A 177 1.12 21.17 -14.35
C ASP A 177 0.77 22.59 -13.90
N ASN A 178 1.40 23.59 -14.52
CA ASN A 178 1.23 25.01 -14.14
C ASN A 178 1.44 25.29 -12.64
N GLY A 179 2.40 24.61 -12.02
CA GLY A 179 2.72 24.76 -10.58
C GLY A 179 1.78 24.00 -9.64
N VAL A 180 0.80 23.25 -10.16
CA VAL A 180 -0.10 22.41 -9.37
C VAL A 180 0.35 20.96 -9.47
N LEU A 181 0.46 20.28 -8.32
CA LEU A 181 0.79 18.86 -8.27
C LEU A 181 -0.33 18.02 -8.87
N ASN A 182 -0.01 17.16 -9.82
CA ASN A 182 -0.94 16.20 -10.42
C ASN A 182 -0.41 14.78 -10.35
N LEU A 183 -1.35 13.84 -10.16
CA LEU A 183 -1.10 12.40 -10.19
C LEU A 183 -1.54 11.82 -11.55
N ARG A 184 -0.61 11.17 -12.24
CA ARG A 184 -0.84 10.40 -13.47
C ARG A 184 -0.86 8.92 -13.12
N LEU A 185 -2.02 8.29 -13.26
CA LEU A 185 -2.16 6.86 -13.05
C LEU A 185 -1.67 6.07 -14.28
N PRO A 186 -1.05 4.88 -14.09
CA PRO A 186 -0.64 4.03 -15.19
C PRO A 186 -1.83 3.54 -16.03
N GLU A 187 -1.72 3.67 -17.35
CA GLU A 187 -2.69 3.11 -18.31
C GLU A 187 -2.20 1.76 -18.85
N ARG A 188 -3.07 0.74 -18.80
CA ARG A 188 -2.75 -0.60 -19.27
C ARG A 188 -3.09 -0.80 -20.74
N GLN A 189 -2.06 -1.00 -21.56
CA GLN A 189 -2.23 -1.41 -22.97
C GLN A 189 -2.29 -2.94 -23.15
N LYS A 190 -1.76 -3.70 -22.19
CA LYS A 190 -1.73 -5.17 -22.22
C LYS A 190 -2.39 -5.73 -20.98
N THR A 191 -3.16 -6.80 -21.16
CA THR A 191 -3.95 -7.44 -20.10
C THR A 191 -3.19 -8.56 -19.38
N ASN A 192 -2.07 -9.03 -19.93
CA ASN A 192 -1.32 -10.15 -19.37
C ASN A 192 -0.49 -9.76 -18.13
N TYR A 193 -0.30 -10.70 -17.20
CA TYR A 193 0.42 -10.52 -15.95
C TYR A 193 -0.12 -9.33 -15.13
N ALA A 194 -1.44 -9.29 -14.95
CA ALA A 194 -2.11 -8.15 -14.36
C ALA A 194 -1.57 -7.83 -12.96
N LEU A 195 -1.31 -8.84 -12.11
CA LEU A 195 -0.81 -8.63 -10.75
C LEU A 195 0.67 -8.23 -10.74
N MET A 196 1.52 -8.88 -11.55
CA MET A 196 2.94 -8.51 -11.63
C MET A 196 3.13 -7.09 -12.20
N ARG A 197 2.30 -6.70 -13.18
CA ARG A 197 2.27 -5.32 -13.67
C ARG A 197 1.88 -4.36 -12.57
N THR A 198 0.84 -4.68 -11.80
CA THR A 198 0.45 -3.88 -10.63
C THR A 198 1.63 -3.66 -9.70
N ILE A 199 2.43 -4.69 -9.41
CA ILE A 199 3.59 -4.54 -8.52
C ILE A 199 4.55 -3.50 -9.07
N ASN A 200 4.96 -3.61 -10.34
CA ASN A 200 5.89 -2.67 -10.95
C ASN A 200 5.31 -1.24 -10.99
N GLU A 201 4.06 -1.12 -11.40
CA GLU A 201 3.34 0.15 -11.53
C GLU A 201 3.14 0.83 -10.17
N ALA A 202 2.67 0.09 -9.17
CA ALA A 202 2.48 0.57 -7.80
C ALA A 202 3.81 0.88 -7.11
N THR A 203 4.89 0.16 -7.44
CA THR A 203 6.21 0.45 -6.87
C THR A 203 6.71 1.80 -7.35
N SER A 204 6.60 2.09 -8.66
CA SER A 204 6.93 3.42 -9.19
C SER A 204 6.07 4.51 -8.57
N LEU A 205 4.76 4.29 -8.46
CA LEU A 205 3.83 5.22 -7.79
C LEU A 205 4.25 5.49 -6.34
N ALA A 206 4.56 4.44 -5.59
CA ALA A 206 4.89 4.54 -4.17
C ALA A 206 6.28 5.15 -3.92
N ILE A 207 7.25 4.95 -4.81
CA ILE A 207 8.57 5.60 -4.70
C ILE A 207 8.43 7.12 -4.81
N GLU A 208 7.72 7.59 -5.84
CA GLU A 208 7.50 9.02 -6.04
C GLU A 208 6.61 9.62 -4.95
N GLU A 209 5.57 8.90 -4.52
CA GLU A 209 4.73 9.32 -3.39
C GLU A 209 5.57 9.43 -2.10
N LYS A 210 6.43 8.45 -1.79
CA LYS A 210 7.29 8.48 -0.60
C LYS A 210 8.27 9.65 -0.63
N MET A 211 8.83 9.99 -1.79
CA MET A 211 9.70 11.17 -1.93
C MET A 211 8.99 12.46 -1.50
N ILE A 212 7.71 12.62 -1.89
CA ILE A 212 6.90 13.77 -1.50
C ILE A 212 6.61 13.75 0.00
N LEU A 213 6.19 12.59 0.54
CA LEU A 213 5.88 12.42 1.95
C LEU A 213 7.09 12.67 2.86
N ASP A 214 8.27 12.18 2.47
CA ASP A 214 9.51 12.38 3.22
C ASP A 214 9.89 13.87 3.26
N GLU A 215 9.63 14.62 2.18
CA GLU A 215 9.86 16.07 2.16
C GLU A 215 8.83 16.83 2.98
N MET A 216 7.54 16.44 2.93
CA MET A 216 6.50 16.96 3.83
C MET A 216 6.91 16.81 5.29
N HIS A 217 7.35 15.60 5.69
CA HIS A 217 7.77 15.32 7.06
C HIS A 217 8.99 16.16 7.51
N LYS A 218 9.94 16.45 6.60
CA LYS A 218 11.06 17.35 6.91
C LYS A 218 10.57 18.78 7.18
N VAL A 219 9.68 19.29 6.33
CA VAL A 219 9.11 20.64 6.48
C VAL A 219 8.32 20.74 7.79
N GLU A 220 7.53 19.73 8.14
CA GLU A 220 6.82 19.67 9.41
C GLU A 220 7.78 19.70 10.60
N LYS A 221 8.82 18.87 10.57
CA LYS A 221 9.84 18.81 11.64
C LYS A 221 10.61 20.11 11.80
N GLU A 222 10.91 20.83 10.72
CA GLU A 222 11.52 22.16 10.78
C GLU A 222 10.60 23.21 11.41
N ASN A 223 9.28 23.03 11.29
CA ASN A 223 8.27 23.90 11.88
C ASN A 223 7.90 23.52 13.32
N GLU A 224 8.42 22.41 13.86
CA GLU A 224 8.23 22.05 15.27
C GLU A 224 9.02 23.04 16.15
N ILE A 225 8.28 23.85 16.91
CA ILE A 225 8.89 24.75 17.92
C ILE A 225 9.32 23.89 19.12
N ASP A 226 10.62 23.73 19.33
CA ASP A 226 11.15 23.05 20.51
C ASP A 226 10.86 23.87 21.78
N VAL A 227 9.90 23.42 22.57
CA VAL A 227 9.49 24.06 23.83
C VAL A 227 10.57 23.93 24.92
N THR A 228 11.58 23.07 24.73
CA THR A 228 12.63 22.84 25.74
C THR A 228 13.71 23.92 25.83
N GLU A 229 13.86 24.79 24.82
CA GLU A 229 14.84 25.89 24.89
C GLU A 229 14.39 27.08 25.75
N ARG A 230 13.13 27.11 26.22
CA ARG A 230 12.59 28.23 27.02
C ARG A 230 12.87 28.13 28.52
N ALA A 231 13.57 27.10 28.99
CA ALA A 231 13.88 26.87 30.40
C ALA A 231 15.39 26.83 30.68
N LYS A 232 16.12 27.92 30.41
CA LYS A 232 17.40 28.21 31.09
C LYS A 232 17.27 29.48 31.92
N PRO A 233 17.20 29.39 33.26
CA PRO A 233 17.33 30.56 34.12
C PRO A 233 18.82 30.87 34.34
N GLY A 234 19.25 32.07 33.91
CA GLY A 234 20.41 32.76 34.48
C GLY A 234 21.56 33.10 33.53
N ALA A 235 21.57 34.34 33.05
CA ALA A 235 22.61 35.38 33.31
C ALA A 235 22.82 36.29 32.09
N GLY A 236 22.55 37.59 32.25
CA GLY A 236 22.93 38.61 31.28
C GLY A 236 21.93 39.76 31.17
N VAL A 237 21.86 40.60 32.20
CA VAL A 237 21.21 41.91 32.13
C VAL A 237 21.92 42.77 31.09
N VAL A 238 21.20 43.25 30.08
CA VAL A 238 21.52 44.53 29.42
C VAL A 238 20.23 45.33 29.31
N THR A 239 20.25 46.46 30.01
CA THR A 239 19.21 47.48 30.07
C THR A 239 19.15 48.29 28.79
N SER A 240 17.98 48.45 28.18
CA SER A 240 17.53 49.77 27.74
C SER A 240 16.01 49.85 27.83
N ALA A 241 15.57 50.93 28.48
CA ALA A 241 14.18 51.19 28.80
C ALA A 241 13.43 51.70 27.58
N SER A 242 12.18 51.27 27.40
CA SER A 242 11.09 52.06 26.81
C SER A 242 9.77 51.40 27.20
N ALA A 243 9.02 52.09 28.04
CA ALA A 243 7.73 51.67 28.55
C ALA A 243 6.68 51.64 27.44
N LEU A 244 5.91 50.54 27.38
CA LEU A 244 4.54 50.55 26.87
C LEU A 244 3.77 49.44 27.60
N THR A 245 3.14 49.86 28.70
CA THR A 245 2.13 49.11 29.43
C THR A 245 0.90 48.94 28.54
N VAL A 246 0.56 47.69 28.19
CA VAL A 246 -0.82 47.32 27.85
C VAL A 246 -1.29 46.33 28.93
N VAL A 247 -2.35 46.75 29.61
CA VAL A 247 -2.90 46.13 30.82
C VAL A 247 -3.51 44.76 30.48
N MET A 248 -3.14 43.80 31.33
CA MET A 248 -3.69 42.46 31.48
C MET A 248 -5.18 42.51 31.84
N SER A 249 -5.99 41.63 31.25
CA SER A 249 -7.22 41.14 31.89
C SER A 249 -7.38 39.66 31.56
N CYS A 250 -6.79 38.84 32.41
CA CYS A 250 -7.17 37.43 32.55
C CYS A 250 -8.58 37.39 33.16
N VAL A 251 -9.54 36.82 32.43
CA VAL A 251 -10.71 36.19 33.05
C VAL A 251 -10.50 34.70 32.94
N VAL A 252 -10.02 34.11 34.04
CA VAL A 252 -10.12 32.67 34.28
C VAL A 252 -11.50 32.42 34.85
N LEU A 253 -12.35 31.73 34.09
CA LEU A 253 -13.53 31.07 34.63
C LEU A 253 -13.34 29.57 34.47
N ALA A 254 -12.84 28.96 35.55
CA ALA A 254 -13.04 27.55 35.81
C ALA A 254 -14.34 27.40 36.61
N ARG A 255 -15.29 26.59 36.13
CA ARG A 255 -15.81 25.40 36.84
C ARG A 255 -17.05 24.80 36.17
N ASN A 256 -16.96 23.47 36.04
CA ASN A 256 -17.96 22.43 36.35
C ASN A 256 -19.36 22.59 35.74
N TRP A 257 -19.74 21.68 34.84
CA TRP A 257 -20.44 20.41 35.13
C TRP A 257 -20.03 19.37 34.09
#